data_AF-A0A960HV81-F1
#
_entry.id   AF-A0A960HV81-F1
#
_cell.length_a   1.000
_cell.length_b   1.000
_cell.length_c   1.000
_cell.angle_alpha   90.00
_cell.angle_beta   90.00
_cell.angle_gamma   90.00
#
_symmetry.space_group_name_H-M   'P 1'
#
loop_
_entity.id
_entity.type
_entity.pdbx_description
1 polymer ?
#
loop_
_entity_poly.entity_id
_entity_poly.type
_entity_poly.pdbx_seq_one_letter_code
_entity_poly.pdbx_strand_id
1 'polypeptide(L)' 'MTELASLVLAGAVAGGLYAILASGLVLTYQTSGVFNVGHGAIAFTSALTYYLLHQPADDGGLGLPIVPSALIAVGIVA' A
#
# COMPACT_ATOMS: atom_id res chain seq x y z
N MET A 1 -14.49 -9.25 24.72
CA MET A 1 -15.00 -9.86 23.48
C MET A 1 -14.95 -8.90 22.29
N THR A 2 -15.33 -7.63 22.46
CA THR A 2 -15.27 -6.61 21.39
C THR A 2 -13.85 -6.33 20.86
N GLU A 3 -12.85 -6.23 21.75
CA GLU A 3 -11.44 -6.07 21.37
C GLU A 3 -10.93 -7.19 20.46
N LEU A 4 -11.19 -8.44 20.82
CA LEU A 4 -10.79 -9.60 20.03
C LEU A 4 -11.45 -9.59 18.64
N ALA A 5 -12.73 -9.23 18.56
CA ALA A 5 -13.42 -9.10 17.27
C ALA A 5 -12.83 -7.98 16.41
N SER A 6 -12.46 -6.84 17.00
CA SER A 6 -11.80 -5.73 16.29
C SER A 6 -10.44 -6.14 15.74
N LEU A 7 -9.61 -6.82 16.55
CA LEU A 7 -8.30 -7.31 16.13
C LEU A 7 -8.39 -8.37 15.03
N VAL A 8 -9.35 -9.30 15.13
CA VAL A 8 -9.59 -10.30 14.08
C VAL A 8 -10.02 -9.63 12.78
N LEU A 9 -10.90 -8.63 12.84
CA LEU A 9 -11.34 -7.91 11.65
C LEU A 9 -10.18 -7.15 11.00
N ALA A 10 -9.41 -6.39 11.78
CA ALA A 10 -8.23 -5.66 11.29
C ALA A 10 -7.19 -6.62 10.68
N GLY A 11 -6.92 -7.74 11.35
CA GLY A 11 -6.01 -8.78 10.88
C GLY A 11 -6.50 -9.47 9.60
N ALA A 12 -7.80 -9.76 9.50
CA ALA A 12 -8.41 -10.35 8.30
C ALA A 12 -8.32 -9.40 7.10
N VAL A 13 -8.54 -8.11 7.30
CA VAL A 13 -8.39 -7.10 6.24
C VAL A 13 -6.94 -7.01 5.77
N ALA A 14 -5.98 -6.90 6.70
CA ALA A 14 -4.56 -6.86 6.36
C ALA A 14 -4.11 -8.16 5.66
N GLY A 15 -4.50 -9.32 6.18
CA GLY A 15 -4.19 -10.63 5.60
C GLY A 15 -4.82 -10.82 4.21
N GLY A 16 -6.05 -10.35 4.01
CA GLY A 16 -6.74 -10.37 2.73
C GLY A 16 -6.03 -9.52 1.67
N LEU A 17 -5.56 -8.33 2.04
CA LEU A 17 -4.72 -7.49 1.17
C LEU A 17 -3.46 -8.24 0.73
N TYR A 18 -2.72 -8.86 1.67
CA TYR A 18 -1.53 -9.64 1.32
C TYR A 18 -1.84 -10.86 0.45
N ALA A 19 -2.97 -11.54 0.67
CA ALA A 19 -3.41 -12.66 -0.17
C ALA A 19 -3.70 -12.21 -1.61
N ILE A 20 -4.33 -11.04 -1.80
CA ILE A 20 -4.58 -10.47 -3.14
C ILE A 20 -3.26 -10.07 -3.82
N LEU A 21 -2.33 -9.44 -3.09
CA LEU A 21 -1.02 -9.10 -3.64
C LEU A 21 -0.23 -10.34 -4.08
N ALA A 22 -0.26 -11.40 -3.27
CA ALA A 22 0.38 -12.67 -3.61
C ALA A 22 -0.24 -13.33 -4.84
N SER A 23 -1.57 -13.35 -4.95
CA SER A 23 -2.25 -13.94 -6.11
C SER A 23 -1.95 -13.18 -7.41
N GLY A 24 -1.88 -11.85 -7.37
CA GLY A 24 -1.48 -11.03 -8.52
C GLY A 24 -0.05 -11.30 -8.98
N LEU A 25 0.89 -11.43 -8.04
CA LEU A 25 2.29 -11.76 -8.34
C LEU A 25 2.42 -13.15 -8.98
N VAL A 26 1.73 -14.15 -8.41
CA VAL A 26 1.71 -15.52 -8.95
C VAL A 26 1.08 -15.55 -10.35
N LEU A 27 -0.06 -14.89 -10.55
CA LEU A 27 -0.73 -14.84 -11.86
C LEU A 27 0.15 -14.19 -12.94
N THR A 28 0.82 -13.10 -12.58
CA THR A 28 1.76 -12.41 -13.49
C THR A 28 2.93 -13.33 -13.87
N TYR A 29 3.46 -14.08 -12.92
CA TYR A 29 4.52 -15.06 -13.19
C TYR A 29 4.01 -16.21 -14.07
N GLN A 30 2.82 -16.75 -13.78
CA GLN A 30 2.24 -17.86 -14.55
C GLN A 30 1.98 -17.49 -16.02
N THR A 31 1.62 -16.24 -16.29
CA THR A 31 1.30 -15.77 -17.66
C THR A 31 2.53 -15.32 -18.43
N SER A 32 3.51 -14.67 -17.78
CA SER A 32 4.69 -14.09 -18.45
C SER A 32 5.96 -14.95 -18.35
N GLY A 33 6.05 -15.85 -17.36
CA GLY A 33 7.29 -16.55 -17.00
C GLY A 33 8.34 -15.67 -16.33
N VAL A 34 8.05 -14.39 -16.06
CA VAL A 34 9.00 -13.43 -15.49
C VAL A 34 8.57 -13.01 -14.08
N PHE A 35 9.50 -13.10 -13.13
CA PHE A 35 9.29 -12.62 -11.77
C PHE A 35 9.67 -11.14 -11.66
N ASN A 36 8.68 -10.25 -11.61
CA ASN A 36 8.89 -8.80 -11.65
C ASN A 36 9.05 -8.19 -10.25
N VAL A 37 10.30 -7.88 -9.88
CA VAL A 37 10.64 -7.17 -8.62
C VAL A 37 10.35 -5.66 -8.70
N GLY A 38 10.29 -5.09 -9.91
CA GLY A 38 9.95 -3.69 -10.13
C GLY A 38 8.56 -3.31 -9.62
N HIS A 39 7.62 -4.26 -9.60
CA HIS A 39 6.30 -4.04 -9.01
C HIS A 39 6.39 -3.73 -7.51
N GLY A 40 7.33 -4.38 -6.80
CA GLY A 40 7.63 -4.07 -5.40
C GLY A 40 8.26 -2.70 -5.21
N ALA A 41 9.14 -2.28 -6.13
CA ALA A 41 9.73 -0.95 -6.10
C ALA A 41 8.66 0.15 -6.26
N ILE A 42 7.76 0.01 -7.23
CA ILE A 42 6.64 0.95 -7.43
C ILE A 42 5.73 0.98 -6.20
N ALA A 43 5.35 -0.18 -5.65
CA ALA A 43 4.52 -0.24 -4.45
C ALA A 43 5.16 0.50 -3.25
N PHE A 44 6.47 0.31 -3.04
CA PHE A 44 7.20 1.02 -1.99
C PHE A 44 7.25 2.54 -2.26
N THR A 45 7.59 2.96 -3.48
CA THR A 45 7.68 4.38 -3.82
C THR A 45 6.32 5.08 -3.70
N SER A 46 5.22 4.45 -4.11
CA SER A 46 3.87 5.00 -3.95
C SER A 46 3.49 5.13 -2.48
N ALA A 47 3.78 4.11 -1.66
CA ALA A 47 3.54 4.15 -0.22
C ALA A 47 4.37 5.23 0.49
N LEU A 48 5.67 5.33 0.16
CA LEU A 48 6.56 6.34 0.72
C LEU A 48 6.13 7.76 0.33
N THR A 49 5.71 7.96 -0.93
CA THR A 49 5.23 9.26 -1.40
C THR A 49 3.98 9.69 -0.64
N TYR A 50 3.01 8.79 -0.48
CA TYR A 50 1.83 9.07 0.34
C TYR A 50 2.21 9.41 1.79
N TYR A 51 3.11 8.62 2.38
CA TYR A 51 3.58 8.80 3.75
C TYR A 51 4.22 10.19 3.95
N LEU A 52 5.14 10.60 3.08
CA LEU A 52 5.80 11.89 3.16
C LEU A 52 4.83 13.07 2.93
N LEU A 53 3.84 12.90 2.04
CA LEU A 53 2.84 13.94 1.79
C LEU A 53 1.90 14.11 2.99
N HIS A 54 1.46 13.01 3.60
CA HIS A 54 0.49 13.05 4.69
C HIS A 54 1.11 13.30 6.07
N GLN A 55 2.35 12.90 6.29
CA GLN A 55 3.05 13.07 7.57
C GLN A 55 3.06 14.55 7.99
N PRO A 56 2.78 14.87 9.27
CA PRO A 56 2.86 16.22 9.79
C PRO A 56 4.17 16.94 9.44
N ALA A 57 4.07 18.24 9.18
CA ALA A 57 5.23 19.06 8.82
C ALA A 57 6.30 19.10 9.93
N ASP A 58 5.87 19.05 11.19
CA ASP A 58 6.74 19.03 12.36
C ASP A 58 7.61 17.77 12.42
N ASP A 59 7.13 16.67 11.83
CA ASP A 59 7.83 15.38 11.74
C ASP A 59 8.60 15.22 10.41
N GLY A 60 8.76 16.31 9.64
CA GLY A 60 9.50 16.32 8.37
C GLY A 60 8.69 15.90 7.14
N GLY A 61 7.36 15.85 7.22
CA GLY A 61 6.46 15.62 6.08
C GLY A 61 5.88 16.92 5.50
N LEU A 62 4.87 16.79 4.63
CA LEU A 62 4.19 17.93 4.00
C LEU A 62 2.86 18.31 4.67
N GLY A 63 2.34 17.47 5.56
CA GLY A 63 1.12 17.71 6.34
C GLY A 63 -0.16 17.80 5.52
N LEU A 64 -0.17 17.27 4.30
CA LEU A 64 -1.33 17.33 3.42
C LEU A 64 -2.47 16.44 3.93
N PRO A 65 -3.75 16.86 3.77
CA PRO A 65 -4.89 16.02 4.09
C PRO A 65 -4.89 14.69 3.33
N ILE A 66 -5.59 13.66 3.85
CA ILE A 66 -5.65 12.30 3.28
C ILE A 66 -5.93 12.28 1.77
N VAL A 67 -6.94 13.03 1.33
CA VAL A 67 -7.44 12.98 -0.05
C VAL A 67 -6.40 13.48 -1.05
N PRO A 68 -5.84 14.69 -0.93
CA PRO A 68 -4.81 15.16 -1.86
C PRO A 68 -3.54 14.30 -1.81
N SER A 69 -3.11 13.82 -0.63
CA SER A 69 -1.95 12.92 -0.52
C SER A 69 -2.15 11.63 -1.30
N ALA A 70 -3.35 11.01 -1.20
CA ALA A 70 -3.68 9.80 -1.93
C ALA A 70 -3.76 10.05 -3.44
N LEU A 71 -4.41 11.14 -3.87
CA LEU A 71 -4.53 11.47 -5.29
C LEU A 71 -3.18 11.76 -5.94
N ILE A 72 -2.28 12.45 -5.25
CA ILE A 72 -0.93 12.75 -5.76
C ILE A 72 -0.10 11.46 -5.83
N ALA A 73 -0.09 10.65 -4.76
CA ALA A 73 0.66 9.40 -4.75
C ALA A 73 0.18 8.44 -5.84
N VAL A 74 -1.13 8.31 -6.05
CA VAL A 74 -1.69 7.46 -7.10
C VAL A 74 -1.49 8.06 -8.49
N GLY A 75 -1.81 9.33 -8.70
CA GLY A 75 -1.81 9.95 -10.02
C GLY A 75 -0.42 10.24 -10.60
N ILE A 76 0.62 10.28 -9.76
CA ILE A 76 2.00 10.57 -10.21
C ILE A 76 2.89 9.33 -10.16
N VAL A 77 2.71 8.44 -9.18
CA VAL A 77 3.67 7.35 -8.92
C VAL A 77 3.13 5.98 -9.34
N ALA A 78 1.84 5.70 -9.11
CA ALA A 78 1.22 4.41 -9.37
C ALA A 78 0.68 4.31 -10.81
#